data_AF-A0A6A4ZLF0-F1
#
_entry.id   AF-A0A6A4ZLF0-F1
#
_cell.length_a   1.000
_cell.length_b   1.000
_cell.length_c   1.000
_cell.angle_alpha   90.00
_cell.angle_beta   90.00
_cell.angle_gamma   90.00
#
_symmetry.space_group_name_H-M   'P 1'
#
loop_
_entity.id
_entity.type
_entity.pdbx_description
1 polymer ?
#
loop_
_entity_poly.entity_id
_entity_poly.type
_entity_poly.pdbx_seq_one_letter_code
_entity_poly.pdbx_strand_id
1 'polypeptide(L)'
;CYNSSVLIPNTININDQVMNVYLEKLLPRITLDEEDHTTFGSSAAADIAVLQALSKRIHFGKFIAEAKFQAETERYSTLIRNNDAEGIMDALTNLVVEEKVAKRVLLKASTYGQDIDGSTATDIGIGHCKVDPQVISDLYLDFVMPLTKQVQVAYLLQRLRHPSVSFVGPVGSVAHSAALTHFGPSTQRNFEATASINDVFANVVANKTAYGVVAFEDSQTGIGKDAQLLLISSGLHICAETVFECQFVLASSSVPPIADLTTVYMPALAEVGFGLLVERLWSSAKIVQVATVDEAARCAQRHPNTLAVTTASAASALGLHLVETPATSAINRPPPALSVRFLIVGRATGVPTGKDKSCLCLNVKHEVGGLLSALQVFKDHGVNMTCLESLQRSATSDFGFYVEVDGHRDDGHVTAALEALRATTQDVRFLGSFPIHHRP
;
A
#
# COMPACT_ATOMS: atom_id res chain seq x y z
N CYS A 1 13.01 19.56 11.94
CA CYS A 1 13.69 19.16 10.69
C CYS A 1 14.64 18.00 10.99
N TYR A 2 14.21 16.75 10.83
CA TYR A 2 15.07 15.59 11.08
C TYR A 2 14.77 14.46 10.08
N ASN A 3 15.82 13.95 9.44
CA ASN A 3 15.94 12.69 8.70
C ASN A 3 14.94 12.40 7.57
N SER A 4 15.08 13.09 6.44
CA SER A 4 14.82 12.45 5.16
C SER A 4 16.01 11.52 4.85
N SER A 5 15.83 10.21 5.09
CA SER A 5 16.74 9.20 4.54
C SER A 5 16.93 9.46 3.04
N VAL A 6 18.18 9.54 2.57
CA VAL A 6 18.51 9.78 1.14
C VAL A 6 17.82 8.75 0.23
N LEU A 7 17.67 7.51 0.72
CA LEU A 7 16.90 6.48 0.04
C LEU A 7 15.49 6.37 0.61
N ILE A 8 14.52 6.17 -0.27
CA ILE A 8 13.20 5.71 0.14
C ILE A 8 13.33 4.30 0.75
N PRO A 9 12.64 4.01 1.88
CA PRO A 9 12.68 2.69 2.48
C PRO A 9 12.38 1.60 1.42
N ASN A 10 13.14 0.51 1.43
CA ASN A 10 13.07 -0.57 0.45
C ASN A 10 13.54 -1.90 1.06
N THR A 11 13.17 -3.03 0.45
CA THR A 11 13.49 -4.39 0.93
C THR A 11 14.51 -5.11 0.05
N ILE A 12 15.16 -4.38 -0.88
CA ILE A 12 16.01 -4.97 -1.91
C ILE A 12 17.29 -5.54 -1.29
N ASN A 13 17.48 -6.85 -1.43
CA ASN A 13 18.69 -7.57 -1.05
C ASN A 13 18.93 -8.68 -2.08
N ILE A 14 20.08 -8.64 -2.77
CA ILE A 14 20.48 -9.66 -3.75
C ILE A 14 21.76 -10.39 -3.33
N ASN A 15 22.08 -10.42 -2.03
CA ASN A 15 23.30 -11.04 -1.52
C ASN A 15 23.42 -12.52 -1.89
N ASP A 16 22.32 -13.26 -1.97
CA ASP A 16 22.35 -14.67 -2.38
C ASP A 16 22.83 -14.80 -3.84
N GLN A 17 22.40 -13.90 -4.73
CA GLN A 17 22.88 -13.87 -6.11
C GLN A 17 24.35 -13.45 -6.19
N VAL A 18 24.77 -12.48 -5.38
CA VAL A 18 26.18 -12.05 -5.28
C VAL A 18 27.05 -13.21 -4.82
N MET A 19 26.61 -13.96 -3.80
CA MET A 19 27.32 -15.14 -3.30
C MET A 19 27.43 -16.22 -4.38
N ASN A 20 26.34 -16.55 -5.07
CA ASN A 20 26.35 -17.58 -6.11
C ASN A 20 27.31 -17.21 -7.25
N VAL A 21 27.26 -15.96 -7.73
CA VAL A 21 28.17 -15.48 -8.78
C VAL A 21 29.62 -15.46 -8.30
N TYR A 22 29.86 -15.11 -7.04
CA TYR A 22 31.19 -15.14 -6.45
C TYR A 22 31.79 -16.55 -6.51
N LEU A 23 31.05 -17.55 -6.04
CA LEU A 23 31.49 -18.94 -5.97
C LEU A 23 31.61 -19.58 -7.36
N GLU A 24 30.64 -19.38 -8.25
CA GLU A 24 30.57 -20.10 -9.52
C GLU A 24 31.34 -19.45 -10.66
N LYS A 25 31.55 -18.11 -10.61
CA LYS A 25 32.08 -17.34 -11.74
C LYS A 25 33.34 -16.57 -11.41
N LEU A 26 33.40 -15.97 -10.22
CA LEU A 26 34.51 -15.11 -9.85
C LEU A 26 35.70 -15.93 -9.34
N LEU A 27 35.51 -16.73 -8.28
CA LEU A 27 36.58 -17.54 -7.69
C LEU A 27 37.32 -18.39 -8.73
N PRO A 28 36.64 -19.21 -9.58
CA PRO A 28 37.34 -20.09 -10.52
C PRO A 28 38.16 -19.36 -11.59
N ARG A 29 37.94 -18.04 -11.79
CA ARG A 29 38.68 -17.23 -12.76
C ARG A 29 39.87 -16.50 -12.14
N ILE A 30 39.93 -16.36 -10.82
CA ILE A 30 40.99 -15.62 -10.11
C ILE A 30 41.84 -16.49 -9.19
N THR A 31 41.45 -17.75 -8.97
CA THR A 31 42.21 -18.73 -8.20
C THR A 31 42.72 -19.84 -9.10
N LEU A 32 43.90 -20.36 -8.78
CA LEU A 32 44.42 -21.60 -9.38
C LEU A 32 43.93 -22.80 -8.57
N ASP A 33 43.78 -23.94 -9.23
CA ASP A 33 43.37 -25.21 -8.62
C ASP A 33 44.61 -25.90 -7.99
N GLU A 34 45.23 -25.23 -7.01
CA GLU A 34 46.42 -25.73 -6.30
C GLU A 34 46.07 -26.19 -4.87
N GLU A 35 46.60 -27.34 -4.46
CA GLU A 35 46.30 -28.03 -3.19
C GLU A 35 47.08 -27.45 -1.98
N ASP A 36 47.17 -26.13 -1.83
CA ASP A 36 47.72 -25.56 -0.59
C ASP A 36 46.64 -25.50 0.52
N HIS A 37 46.65 -26.51 1.38
CA HIS A 37 45.72 -26.65 2.50
C HIS A 37 46.16 -25.92 3.78
N THR A 38 47.16 -25.03 3.72
CA THR A 38 47.71 -24.38 4.93
C THR A 38 47.11 -23.00 5.22
N THR A 39 46.37 -22.40 4.28
CA THR A 39 45.98 -20.98 4.33
C THR A 39 44.47 -20.71 4.45
N PHE A 40 43.64 -21.71 4.80
CA PHE A 40 42.18 -21.59 4.85
C PHE A 40 41.65 -20.38 5.64
N GLY A 41 42.28 -20.04 6.77
CA GLY A 41 41.88 -18.90 7.61
C GLY A 41 42.08 -17.54 6.91
N SER A 42 43.23 -17.35 6.25
CA SER A 42 43.50 -16.12 5.50
C SER A 42 42.65 -16.01 4.24
N SER A 43 42.41 -17.12 3.55
CA SER A 43 41.56 -17.16 2.36
C SER A 43 40.12 -16.81 2.70
N ALA A 44 39.55 -17.42 3.75
CA ALA A 44 38.19 -17.11 4.21
C ALA A 44 38.03 -15.64 4.62
N ALA A 45 39.05 -15.04 5.28
CA ALA A 45 39.02 -13.63 5.64
C ALA A 45 39.02 -12.72 4.38
N ALA A 46 39.81 -13.07 3.36
CA ALA A 46 39.83 -12.35 2.09
C ALA A 46 38.48 -12.49 1.34
N ASP A 47 37.92 -13.70 1.30
CA ASP A 47 36.61 -13.96 0.67
C ASP A 47 35.50 -13.12 1.29
N ILE A 48 35.43 -13.06 2.62
CA ILE A 48 34.47 -12.24 3.34
C ILE A 48 34.64 -10.76 2.98
N ALA A 49 35.88 -10.26 2.92
CA ALA A 49 36.16 -8.87 2.57
C ALA A 49 35.71 -8.55 1.13
N VAL A 50 35.96 -9.45 0.18
CA VAL A 50 35.55 -9.29 -1.22
C VAL A 50 34.02 -9.33 -1.34
N LEU A 51 33.35 -10.29 -0.71
CA LEU A 51 31.89 -10.39 -0.71
C LEU A 51 31.23 -9.14 -0.12
N GLN A 52 31.76 -8.62 0.99
CA GLN A 52 31.28 -7.36 1.57
C GLN A 52 31.48 -6.17 0.63
N ALA A 53 32.63 -6.08 -0.04
CA ALA A 53 32.92 -5.03 -1.01
C ALA A 53 32.01 -5.11 -2.24
N LEU A 54 31.79 -6.32 -2.78
CA LEU A 54 30.89 -6.58 -3.90
C LEU A 54 29.44 -6.23 -3.53
N SER A 55 28.96 -6.75 -2.39
CA SER A 55 27.62 -6.45 -1.89
C SER A 55 27.42 -4.94 -1.75
N LYS A 56 28.36 -4.23 -1.10
CA LYS A 56 28.29 -2.77 -0.95
C LYS A 56 28.28 -2.05 -2.30
N ARG A 57 29.17 -2.41 -3.23
CA ARG A 57 29.28 -1.77 -4.54
C ARG A 57 28.02 -1.96 -5.38
N ILE A 58 27.44 -3.16 -5.35
CA ILE A 58 26.24 -3.51 -6.11
C ILE A 58 25.01 -2.83 -5.50
N HIS A 59 24.85 -2.88 -4.17
CA HIS A 59 23.73 -2.25 -3.47
C HIS A 59 23.81 -0.71 -3.45
N PHE A 60 25.00 -0.12 -3.64
CA PHE A 60 25.13 1.30 -3.93
C PHE A 60 24.39 1.75 -5.20
N GLY A 61 23.99 0.80 -6.05
CA GLY A 61 23.01 1.03 -7.12
C GLY A 61 21.74 1.76 -6.65
N LYS A 62 21.28 1.57 -5.41
CA LYS A 62 20.12 2.29 -4.85
C LYS A 62 20.31 3.81 -4.85
N PHE A 63 21.50 4.28 -4.46
CA PHE A 63 21.82 5.72 -4.44
C PHE A 63 21.98 6.29 -5.85
N ILE A 64 22.55 5.50 -6.76
CA ILE A 64 22.68 5.88 -8.17
C ILE A 64 21.28 6.04 -8.79
N ALA A 65 20.39 5.08 -8.53
CA ALA A 65 19.02 5.13 -8.98
C ALA A 65 18.26 6.34 -8.42
N GLU A 66 18.44 6.65 -7.13
CA GLU A 66 17.87 7.86 -6.53
C GLU A 66 18.33 9.14 -7.24
N ALA A 67 19.63 9.27 -7.48
CA ALA A 67 20.18 10.43 -8.18
C ALA A 67 19.64 10.55 -9.61
N LYS A 68 19.51 9.44 -10.33
CA LYS A 68 18.93 9.41 -11.68
C LYS A 68 17.44 9.77 -11.68
N PHE A 69 16.68 9.26 -10.71
CA PHE A 69 15.28 9.62 -10.53
C PHE A 69 15.11 11.13 -10.28
N GLN A 70 15.95 11.71 -9.42
CA GLN A 70 15.90 13.15 -9.14
C GLN A 70 16.28 13.99 -10.37
N ALA A 71 17.21 13.53 -11.21
CA ALA A 71 17.61 14.23 -12.43
C ALA A 71 16.53 14.21 -13.54
N GLU A 72 15.82 13.09 -13.69
CA GLU A 72 14.80 12.89 -14.75
C GLU A 72 13.47 12.38 -14.17
N THR A 73 12.92 13.12 -13.20
CA THR A 73 11.76 12.67 -12.40
C THR A 73 10.55 12.28 -13.23
N GLU A 74 10.17 13.07 -14.24
CA GLU A 74 9.00 12.79 -15.08
C GLU A 74 9.14 11.47 -15.87
N ARG A 75 10.32 11.28 -16.49
CA ARG A 75 10.62 10.09 -17.30
C ARG A 75 10.56 8.83 -16.47
N TYR A 76 11.31 8.79 -15.36
CA TYR A 76 11.31 7.62 -14.48
C TYR A 76 9.96 7.43 -13.79
N SER A 77 9.25 8.50 -13.40
CA SER A 77 7.91 8.35 -12.82
C SER A 77 6.93 7.70 -13.77
N THR A 78 7.00 8.01 -15.07
CA THR A 78 6.16 7.40 -16.09
C THR A 78 6.47 5.91 -16.23
N LEU A 79 7.75 5.55 -16.35
CA LEU A 79 8.19 4.16 -16.46
C LEU A 79 7.84 3.33 -15.22
N ILE A 80 8.00 3.90 -14.03
CA ILE A 80 7.67 3.25 -12.75
C ILE A 80 6.17 3.01 -12.64
N ARG A 81 5.33 4.01 -12.95
CA ARG A 81 3.86 3.86 -12.91
C ARG A 81 3.35 2.81 -13.90
N ASN A 82 4.02 2.66 -15.04
CA ASN A 82 3.71 1.62 -16.03
C ASN A 82 4.29 0.24 -15.66
N ASN A 83 5.04 0.15 -14.56
CA ASN A 83 5.77 -1.06 -14.15
C ASN A 83 6.67 -1.63 -15.25
N ASP A 84 7.30 -0.73 -16.02
CA ASP A 84 8.10 -1.05 -17.20
C ASP A 84 9.57 -1.28 -16.81
N ALA A 85 9.88 -2.51 -16.36
CA ALA A 85 11.23 -2.87 -15.94
C ALA A 85 12.25 -2.79 -17.09
N GLU A 86 11.85 -3.15 -18.31
CA GLU A 86 12.71 -3.11 -19.51
C GLU A 86 13.00 -1.67 -19.91
N GLY A 87 11.98 -0.81 -19.98
CA GLY A 87 12.17 0.60 -20.26
C GLY A 87 13.02 1.33 -19.21
N ILE A 88 12.94 0.94 -17.94
CA ILE A 88 13.86 1.42 -16.91
C ILE A 88 15.29 0.92 -17.18
N MET A 89 15.48 -0.36 -17.50
CA MET A 89 16.81 -0.92 -17.80
C MET A 89 17.47 -0.21 -18.99
N ASP A 90 16.71 0.05 -20.04
CA ASP A 90 17.17 0.78 -21.23
C ASP A 90 17.51 2.23 -20.90
N ALA A 91 16.65 2.91 -20.13
CA ALA A 91 16.91 4.27 -19.66
C ALA A 91 18.18 4.37 -18.79
N LEU A 92 18.48 3.32 -18.02
CA LEU A 92 19.68 3.26 -17.18
C LEU A 92 20.96 2.99 -17.97
N THR A 93 20.86 2.39 -19.17
CA THR A 93 21.99 1.92 -19.96
C THR A 93 22.56 3.04 -20.83
N ASN A 94 23.86 3.29 -20.67
CA ASN A 94 24.59 4.24 -21.52
C ASN A 94 25.92 3.61 -21.91
N LEU A 95 25.96 3.08 -23.14
CA LEU A 95 27.10 2.31 -23.66
C LEU A 95 28.42 3.11 -23.59
N VAL A 96 28.38 4.41 -23.87
CA VAL A 96 29.58 5.27 -23.81
C VAL A 96 30.11 5.41 -22.38
N VAL A 97 29.21 5.50 -21.38
CA VAL A 97 29.62 5.54 -19.97
C VAL A 97 30.14 4.17 -19.53
N GLU A 98 29.53 3.09 -19.98
CA GLU A 98 29.94 1.72 -19.65
C GLU A 98 31.33 1.38 -20.20
N GLU A 99 31.63 1.74 -21.44
CA GLU A 99 32.98 1.61 -22.02
C GLU A 99 34.03 2.41 -21.24
N LYS A 100 33.69 3.64 -20.81
CA LYS A 100 34.59 4.45 -19.97
C LYS A 100 34.83 3.79 -18.62
N VAL A 101 33.80 3.19 -18.03
CA VAL A 101 33.92 2.44 -16.78
C VAL A 101 34.81 1.22 -16.99
N ALA A 102 34.64 0.45 -18.07
CA ALA A 102 35.49 -0.68 -18.43
C ALA A 102 36.96 -0.31 -18.51
N LYS A 103 37.30 0.71 -19.30
CA LYS A 103 38.67 1.23 -19.44
C LYS A 103 39.28 1.63 -18.11
N ARG A 104 38.48 2.26 -17.23
CA ARG A 104 38.92 2.65 -15.89
C ARG A 104 39.13 1.46 -14.96
N VAL A 105 38.29 0.43 -15.04
CA VAL A 105 38.45 -0.80 -14.25
C VAL A 105 39.73 -1.51 -14.69
N LEU A 106 39.95 -1.66 -16.00
CA LEU A 106 41.16 -2.24 -16.56
C LEU A 106 42.42 -1.52 -16.08
N LEU A 107 42.46 -0.18 -16.17
CA LEU A 107 43.59 0.62 -15.71
C LEU A 107 43.84 0.42 -14.20
N LYS A 108 42.79 0.40 -13.38
CA LYS A 108 42.92 0.16 -11.93
C LYS A 108 43.41 -1.24 -11.63
N ALA A 109 42.88 -2.26 -12.30
CA ALA A 109 43.34 -3.64 -12.15
C ALA A 109 44.83 -3.77 -12.51
N SER A 110 45.26 -3.15 -13.61
CA SER A 110 46.67 -3.12 -14.02
C SER A 110 47.58 -2.35 -13.06
N THR A 111 47.04 -1.43 -12.27
CA THR A 111 47.81 -0.63 -11.28
C THR A 111 47.90 -1.35 -9.94
N TYR A 112 46.78 -1.89 -9.44
CA TYR A 112 46.72 -2.53 -8.12
C TYR A 112 47.10 -4.01 -8.15
N GLY A 113 47.10 -4.65 -9.31
CA GLY A 113 47.44 -6.06 -9.50
C GLY A 113 48.94 -6.34 -9.67
N GLN A 114 49.80 -5.32 -9.60
CA GLN A 114 51.25 -5.48 -9.76
C GLN A 114 51.90 -6.02 -8.48
N ASP A 115 52.89 -6.90 -8.61
CA ASP A 115 53.83 -7.15 -7.52
C ASP A 115 54.90 -6.05 -7.49
N ILE A 116 55.05 -5.42 -6.33
CA ILE A 116 56.13 -4.46 -6.08
C ILE A 116 57.29 -5.26 -5.48
N ASP A 117 58.01 -6.00 -6.31
CA ASP A 117 59.27 -6.58 -5.87
C ASP A 117 60.32 -5.47 -5.72
N GLY A 118 61.00 -5.45 -4.57
CA GLY A 118 62.01 -4.45 -4.20
C GLY A 118 63.30 -4.49 -5.03
N SER A 119 63.28 -4.99 -6.26
CA SER A 119 64.41 -4.98 -7.18
C SER A 119 64.42 -3.68 -7.99
N THR A 120 65.60 -3.04 -7.97
CA THR A 120 65.92 -1.77 -8.59
C THR A 120 65.48 -1.64 -10.05
N ALA A 121 64.95 -0.46 -10.33
CA ALA A 121 64.49 0.00 -11.64
C ALA A 121 65.55 -0.22 -12.74
N THR A 122 65.36 -1.22 -13.60
CA THR A 122 66.00 -1.24 -14.93
C THR A 122 65.34 -2.06 -16.03
N ASP A 123 64.21 -2.74 -15.82
CA ASP A 123 63.47 -3.35 -16.94
C ASP A 123 61.98 -3.01 -16.86
N ILE A 124 61.55 -2.04 -17.66
CA ILE A 124 60.13 -1.75 -17.94
C ILE A 124 59.65 -2.79 -18.96
N GLY A 125 59.69 -4.06 -18.58
CA GLY A 125 59.03 -5.17 -19.25
C GLY A 125 57.81 -5.57 -18.43
N ILE A 126 56.72 -5.94 -19.10
CA ILE A 126 55.40 -6.32 -18.55
C ILE A 126 55.55 -7.09 -17.23
N GLY A 127 55.52 -6.35 -16.11
CA GLY A 127 55.73 -6.90 -14.77
C GLY A 127 54.54 -7.78 -14.38
N HIS A 128 54.84 -8.99 -13.91
CA HIS A 128 53.88 -10.03 -13.53
C HIS A 128 52.72 -9.45 -12.68
N CYS A 129 51.55 -9.30 -13.29
CA CYS A 129 50.33 -9.02 -12.54
C CYS A 129 49.84 -10.31 -11.88
N LYS A 130 49.45 -10.27 -10.60
CA LYS A 130 48.90 -11.43 -9.88
C LYS A 130 47.65 -12.01 -10.53
N VAL A 131 46.87 -11.14 -11.16
CA VAL A 131 45.67 -11.50 -11.94
C VAL A 131 45.67 -10.67 -13.21
N ASP A 132 45.32 -11.28 -14.34
CA ASP A 132 45.17 -10.58 -15.61
C ASP A 132 44.15 -9.44 -15.46
N PRO A 133 44.55 -8.17 -15.71
CA PRO A 133 43.64 -7.03 -15.66
C PRO A 133 42.42 -7.18 -16.57
N GLN A 134 42.55 -7.90 -17.69
CA GLN A 134 41.45 -8.14 -18.61
C GLN A 134 40.37 -9.00 -17.97
N VAL A 135 40.76 -10.08 -17.27
CA VAL A 135 39.82 -10.95 -16.53
C VAL A 135 39.02 -10.16 -15.50
N ILE A 136 39.65 -9.22 -14.78
CA ILE A 136 38.96 -8.35 -13.81
C ILE A 136 38.00 -7.38 -14.50
N SER A 137 38.38 -6.83 -15.65
CA SER A 137 37.51 -5.96 -16.44
C SER A 137 36.27 -6.72 -16.94
N ASP A 138 36.45 -7.93 -17.46
CA ASP A 138 35.37 -8.78 -17.96
C ASP A 138 34.43 -9.20 -16.82
N LEU A 139 34.98 -9.64 -15.68
CA LEU A 139 34.19 -9.94 -14.48
C LEU A 139 33.33 -8.75 -14.02
N TYR A 140 33.87 -7.53 -14.12
CA TYR A 140 33.12 -6.34 -13.76
C TYR A 140 31.95 -6.07 -14.71
N LEU A 141 32.16 -6.25 -16.01
CA LEU A 141 31.17 -6.03 -17.06
C LEU A 141 30.10 -7.12 -17.09
N ASP A 142 30.49 -8.37 -16.91
CA ASP A 142 29.60 -9.53 -17.01
C ASP A 142 28.72 -9.70 -15.76
N PHE A 143 29.19 -9.24 -14.59
CA PHE A 143 28.56 -9.54 -13.32
C PHE A 143 28.26 -8.31 -12.47
N VAL A 144 29.29 -7.54 -12.10
CA VAL A 144 29.14 -6.44 -11.14
C VAL A 144 28.20 -5.37 -11.69
N MET A 145 28.40 -4.97 -12.95
CA MET A 145 27.60 -3.94 -13.59
C MET A 145 26.13 -4.39 -13.82
N PRO A 146 25.85 -5.57 -14.40
CA PRO A 146 24.48 -6.08 -14.55
C PRO A 146 23.73 -6.20 -13.22
N LEU A 147 24.34 -6.78 -12.18
CA LEU A 147 23.72 -6.87 -10.85
C LEU A 147 23.47 -5.48 -10.25
N THR A 148 24.38 -4.52 -10.47
CA THR A 148 24.17 -3.12 -10.04
C THR A 148 22.99 -2.48 -10.80
N LYS A 149 22.81 -2.75 -12.09
CA LYS A 149 21.65 -2.25 -12.85
C LYS A 149 20.35 -2.91 -12.38
N GLN A 150 20.36 -4.21 -12.09
CA GLN A 150 19.22 -4.92 -11.52
C GLN A 150 18.77 -4.30 -10.18
N VAL A 151 19.72 -3.97 -9.29
CA VAL A 151 19.41 -3.24 -8.04
C VAL A 151 18.82 -1.86 -8.33
N GLN A 152 19.33 -1.13 -9.32
CA GLN A 152 18.78 0.17 -9.72
C GLN A 152 17.33 0.04 -10.20
N VAL A 153 17.04 -0.92 -11.09
CA VAL A 153 15.68 -1.19 -11.59
C VAL A 153 14.75 -1.55 -10.44
N ALA A 154 15.16 -2.50 -9.58
CA ALA A 154 14.36 -2.92 -8.42
C ALA A 154 14.08 -1.74 -7.48
N TYR A 155 15.05 -0.86 -7.26
CA TYR A 155 14.88 0.35 -6.46
C TYR A 155 13.89 1.32 -7.10
N LEU A 156 14.02 1.61 -8.39
CA LEU A 156 13.13 2.52 -9.10
C LEU A 156 11.69 2.01 -9.11
N LEU A 157 11.47 0.72 -9.33
CA LEU A 157 10.13 0.14 -9.27
C LEU A 157 9.48 0.24 -7.87
N GLN A 158 10.30 0.20 -6.80
CA GLN A 158 9.83 0.43 -5.43
C GLN A 158 9.85 1.92 -5.02
N ARG A 159 10.37 2.81 -5.88
CA ARG A 159 10.67 4.22 -5.54
C ARG A 159 9.40 5.04 -5.44
N LEU A 160 8.47 4.83 -6.37
CA LEU A 160 7.09 5.27 -6.23
C LEU A 160 6.35 4.10 -5.60
N ARG A 161 6.46 3.96 -4.27
CA ARG A 161 5.71 2.92 -3.57
C ARG A 161 4.23 3.08 -3.91
N HIS A 162 3.70 2.19 -4.74
CA HIS A 162 2.26 1.98 -4.78
C HIS A 162 1.90 1.41 -3.40
N PRO A 163 1.06 2.11 -2.63
CA PRO A 163 0.76 1.72 -1.26
C PRO A 163 0.27 0.27 -1.24
N SER A 164 0.82 -0.55 -0.33
CA SER A 164 0.21 -1.84 -0.02
C SER A 164 -1.01 -1.60 0.85
N VAL A 165 -2.15 -2.17 0.45
CA VAL A 165 -3.46 -1.83 1.03
C VAL A 165 -4.17 -3.11 1.44
N SER A 166 -4.55 -3.22 2.71
CA SER A 166 -5.45 -4.28 3.17
C SER A 166 -6.91 -3.81 3.11
N PHE A 167 -7.84 -4.71 2.76
CA PHE A 167 -9.27 -4.41 2.76
C PHE A 167 -10.09 -5.67 3.09
N VAL A 168 -11.30 -5.50 3.60
CA VAL A 168 -12.18 -6.62 3.99
C VAL A 168 -12.93 -7.20 2.78
N GLY A 169 -12.96 -8.52 2.67
CA GLY A 169 -13.70 -9.26 1.67
C GLY A 169 -12.91 -9.55 0.40
N PRO A 170 -13.50 -10.26 -0.57
CA PRO A 170 -12.83 -10.66 -1.80
C PRO A 170 -12.69 -9.50 -2.80
N VAL A 171 -11.93 -9.75 -3.87
CA VAL A 171 -11.95 -8.90 -5.07
C VAL A 171 -13.39 -8.72 -5.57
N GLY A 172 -13.76 -7.46 -5.83
CA GLY A 172 -15.13 -7.08 -6.22
C GLY A 172 -16.03 -6.66 -5.06
N SER A 173 -15.59 -6.82 -3.79
CA SER A 173 -16.32 -6.29 -2.63
C SER A 173 -16.44 -4.76 -2.67
N VAL A 174 -17.32 -4.20 -1.82
CA VAL A 174 -17.47 -2.74 -1.68
C VAL A 174 -16.15 -2.11 -1.21
N ALA A 175 -15.48 -2.72 -0.23
CA ALA A 175 -14.18 -2.24 0.26
C ALA A 175 -13.08 -2.32 -0.81
N HIS A 176 -13.07 -3.36 -1.65
CA HIS A 176 -12.17 -3.44 -2.80
C HIS A 176 -12.42 -2.28 -3.77
N SER A 177 -13.69 -1.98 -4.06
CA SER A 177 -14.07 -0.89 -4.96
C SER A 177 -13.68 0.48 -4.37
N ALA A 178 -13.91 0.70 -3.07
CA ALA A 178 -13.46 1.91 -2.37
C ALA A 178 -11.93 2.06 -2.40
N ALA A 179 -11.19 0.96 -2.22
CA ALA A 179 -9.73 0.95 -2.33
C ALA A 179 -9.27 1.37 -3.74
N LEU A 180 -9.90 0.84 -4.79
CA LEU A 180 -9.61 1.21 -6.18
C LEU A 180 -9.94 2.68 -6.47
N THR A 181 -11.07 3.18 -5.96
CA THR A 181 -11.46 4.59 -6.11
C THR A 181 -10.44 5.53 -5.48
N HIS A 182 -9.92 5.18 -4.29
CA HIS A 182 -8.98 6.04 -3.58
C HIS A 182 -7.54 5.94 -4.12
N PHE A 183 -7.02 4.72 -4.32
CA PHE A 183 -5.60 4.52 -4.68
C PHE A 183 -5.37 4.36 -6.20
N GLY A 184 -6.44 4.18 -6.97
CA GLY A 184 -6.40 3.97 -8.41
C GLY A 184 -6.24 2.50 -8.82
N PRO A 185 -6.71 2.11 -10.02
CA PRO A 185 -6.67 0.72 -10.48
C PRO A 185 -5.24 0.20 -10.72
N SER A 186 -4.27 1.07 -10.99
CA SER A 186 -2.87 0.69 -11.17
C SER A 186 -2.23 0.11 -9.90
N THR A 187 -2.77 0.41 -8.71
CA THR A 187 -2.24 -0.10 -7.43
C THR A 187 -2.82 -1.44 -7.01
N GLN A 188 -3.79 -1.98 -7.76
CA GLN A 188 -4.54 -3.18 -7.36
C GLN A 188 -3.65 -4.39 -7.08
N ARG A 189 -2.49 -4.50 -7.76
CA ARG A 189 -1.52 -5.59 -7.54
C ARG A 189 -0.94 -5.62 -6.12
N ASN A 190 -1.00 -4.50 -5.40
CA ASN A 190 -0.52 -4.37 -4.03
C ASN A 190 -1.64 -4.43 -2.99
N PHE A 191 -2.85 -4.80 -3.41
CA PHE A 191 -3.97 -4.95 -2.50
C PHE A 191 -4.02 -6.36 -1.93
N GLU A 192 -4.32 -6.45 -0.64
CA GLU A 192 -4.44 -7.70 0.11
C GLU A 192 -5.85 -7.82 0.68
N ALA A 193 -6.61 -8.76 0.14
CA ALA A 193 -7.93 -9.11 0.66
C ALA A 193 -7.80 -9.83 2.01
N THR A 194 -8.61 -9.43 2.99
CA THR A 194 -8.67 -10.06 4.31
C THR A 194 -10.07 -10.58 4.63
N ALA A 195 -10.16 -11.50 5.60
CA ALA A 195 -11.44 -12.06 6.02
C ALA A 195 -12.24 -11.10 6.93
N SER A 196 -11.55 -10.32 7.75
CA SER A 196 -12.18 -9.44 8.74
C SER A 196 -11.53 -8.06 8.82
N ILE A 197 -12.26 -7.12 9.43
CA ILE A 197 -11.76 -5.79 9.78
C ILE A 197 -10.58 -5.87 10.76
N ASN A 198 -10.60 -6.81 11.71
CA ASN A 198 -9.50 -7.03 12.65
C ASN A 198 -8.20 -7.34 11.91
N ASP A 199 -8.27 -8.17 10.87
CA ASP A 199 -7.11 -8.52 10.04
C ASP A 199 -6.56 -7.31 9.28
N VAL A 200 -7.44 -6.40 8.82
CA VAL A 200 -7.00 -5.15 8.16
C VAL A 200 -6.16 -4.33 9.12
N PHE A 201 -6.66 -4.08 10.34
CA PHE A 201 -5.92 -3.34 11.37
C PHE A 201 -4.63 -4.07 11.77
N ALA A 202 -4.68 -5.39 11.98
CA ALA A 202 -3.52 -6.19 12.35
C ALA A 202 -2.42 -6.13 11.28
N ASN A 203 -2.77 -6.21 9.99
CA ASN A 203 -1.83 -6.10 8.88
C ASN A 203 -1.11 -4.74 8.86
N VAL A 204 -1.82 -3.64 9.11
CA VAL A 204 -1.22 -2.29 9.14
C VAL A 204 -0.35 -2.10 10.40
N VAL A 205 -0.81 -2.57 11.55
CA VAL A 205 -0.03 -2.54 12.81
C VAL A 205 1.27 -3.35 12.65
N ALA A 206 1.22 -4.50 12.00
CA ALA A 206 2.37 -5.37 11.75
C ALA A 206 3.29 -4.91 10.60
N ASN A 207 3.00 -3.78 9.94
CA ASN A 207 3.68 -3.31 8.74
C ASN A 207 3.66 -4.30 7.56
N LYS A 208 2.66 -5.20 7.51
CA LYS A 208 2.42 -6.07 6.36
C LYS A 208 1.87 -5.25 5.19
N THR A 209 0.90 -4.39 5.47
CA THR A 209 0.37 -3.38 4.55
C THR A 209 0.65 -1.98 5.07
N ALA A 210 0.81 -1.02 4.16
CA ALA A 210 1.03 0.37 4.54
C ALA A 210 -0.27 1.06 4.99
N TYR A 211 -1.39 0.67 4.37
CA TYR A 211 -2.71 1.23 4.64
C TYR A 211 -3.76 0.13 4.77
N GLY A 212 -4.85 0.47 5.44
CA GLY A 212 -6.07 -0.32 5.52
C GLY A 212 -7.26 0.50 5.04
N VAL A 213 -8.17 -0.13 4.29
CA VAL A 213 -9.45 0.46 3.87
C VAL A 213 -10.56 -0.15 4.69
N VAL A 214 -11.22 0.68 5.49
CA VAL A 214 -12.17 0.24 6.52
C VAL A 214 -13.51 0.93 6.32
N ALA A 215 -14.59 0.15 6.14
CA ALA A 215 -15.94 0.69 6.19
C ALA A 215 -16.20 1.22 7.60
N PHE A 216 -16.54 2.50 7.70
CA PHE A 216 -16.66 3.19 8.99
C PHE A 216 -18.07 3.67 9.27
N GLU A 217 -18.74 4.21 8.27
CA GLU A 217 -20.09 4.75 8.41
C GLU A 217 -20.94 4.37 7.20
N ASP A 218 -22.15 3.93 7.48
CA ASP A 218 -23.16 3.56 6.49
C ASP A 218 -24.34 4.51 6.60
N SER A 219 -24.84 5.01 5.47
CA SER A 219 -25.96 5.97 5.45
C SER A 219 -27.26 5.48 6.10
N GLN A 220 -27.45 4.16 6.25
CA GLN A 220 -28.65 3.56 6.85
C GLN A 220 -28.41 3.14 8.31
N THR A 221 -27.23 2.58 8.62
CA THR A 221 -26.95 2.01 9.94
C THR A 221 -26.07 2.88 10.83
N GLY A 222 -25.49 3.96 10.29
CA GLY A 222 -24.61 4.88 11.00
C GLY A 222 -23.18 4.34 11.14
N ILE A 223 -22.47 4.78 12.18
CA ILE A 223 -21.06 4.40 12.42
C ILE A 223 -20.98 2.96 12.95
N GLY A 224 -20.15 2.15 12.30
CA GLY A 224 -19.86 0.77 12.70
C GLY A 224 -19.05 0.73 14.01
N LYS A 225 -19.64 0.18 15.07
CA LYS A 225 -19.04 0.18 16.41
C LYS A 225 -17.73 -0.59 16.49
N ASP A 226 -17.60 -1.71 15.77
CA ASP A 226 -16.36 -2.49 15.74
C ASP A 226 -15.20 -1.70 15.09
N ALA A 227 -15.48 -1.02 13.98
CA ALA A 227 -14.49 -0.17 13.29
C ALA A 227 -14.03 0.98 14.18
N GLN A 228 -14.96 1.62 14.88
CA GLN A 228 -14.69 2.69 15.83
C GLN A 228 -13.80 2.22 16.99
N LEU A 229 -14.10 1.07 17.60
CA LEU A 229 -13.30 0.51 18.69
C LEU A 229 -11.90 0.08 18.25
N LEU A 230 -11.77 -0.54 17.08
CA LEU A 230 -10.47 -0.94 16.51
C LEU A 230 -9.61 0.27 16.16
N LEU A 231 -10.19 1.32 15.58
CA LEU A 231 -9.49 2.56 15.31
C LEU A 231 -8.90 3.15 16.59
N ILE A 232 -9.71 3.27 17.64
CA ILE A 232 -9.29 3.87 18.91
C ILE A 232 -8.22 3.03 19.62
N SER A 233 -8.32 1.70 19.56
CA SER A 233 -7.41 0.79 20.28
C SER A 233 -6.12 0.45 19.54
N SER A 234 -6.11 0.51 18.20
CA SER A 234 -4.96 0.09 17.37
C SER A 234 -3.75 1.03 17.43
N GLY A 235 -3.95 2.30 17.80
CA GLY A 235 -2.92 3.34 17.72
C GLY A 235 -2.60 3.77 16.28
N LEU A 236 -3.40 3.35 15.31
CA LEU A 236 -3.33 3.85 13.94
C LEU A 236 -4.01 5.22 13.82
N HIS A 237 -3.73 5.88 12.70
CA HIS A 237 -4.30 7.17 12.37
C HIS A 237 -5.15 7.09 11.10
N ILE A 238 -6.18 7.94 11.02
CA ILE A 238 -6.91 8.20 9.79
C ILE A 238 -6.05 9.11 8.90
N CYS A 239 -5.75 8.63 7.71
CA CYS A 239 -4.93 9.31 6.69
C CYS A 239 -5.78 9.97 5.60
N ALA A 240 -6.96 9.43 5.33
CA ALA A 240 -7.91 9.94 4.35
C ALA A 240 -9.29 9.31 4.56
N GLU A 241 -10.29 9.82 3.86
CA GLU A 241 -11.60 9.20 3.72
C GLU A 241 -11.99 9.09 2.24
N THR A 242 -12.91 8.17 1.95
CA THR A 242 -13.58 8.09 0.66
C THR A 242 -15.02 7.64 0.87
N VAL A 243 -15.94 8.10 0.04
CA VAL A 243 -17.33 7.69 0.07
C VAL A 243 -17.61 6.88 -1.18
N PHE A 244 -18.20 5.70 -1.00
CA PHE A 244 -18.60 4.83 -2.09
C PHE A 244 -20.12 4.73 -2.13
N GLU A 245 -20.72 5.14 -3.24
CA GLU A 245 -22.15 4.98 -3.50
C GLU A 245 -22.40 3.61 -4.12
N CYS A 246 -23.07 2.73 -3.37
CA CYS A 246 -23.41 1.40 -3.83
C CYS A 246 -24.58 1.46 -4.81
N GLN A 247 -24.29 1.27 -6.09
CA GLN A 247 -25.30 1.03 -7.11
C GLN A 247 -25.55 -0.47 -7.24
N PHE A 248 -26.77 -0.89 -6.93
CA PHE A 248 -27.18 -2.27 -7.05
C PHE A 248 -27.62 -2.59 -8.48
N VAL A 249 -27.23 -3.78 -8.95
CA VAL A 249 -27.58 -4.37 -10.24
C VAL A 249 -28.10 -5.78 -10.03
N LEU A 250 -28.81 -6.29 -11.02
CA LEU A 250 -29.21 -7.70 -11.08
C LEU A 250 -28.19 -8.47 -11.92
N ALA A 251 -27.71 -9.61 -11.42
CA ALA A 251 -26.72 -10.42 -12.12
C ALA A 251 -26.98 -11.93 -11.97
N SER A 252 -26.63 -12.71 -12.99
CA SER A 252 -26.76 -14.17 -12.98
C SER A 252 -25.64 -14.84 -13.79
N SER A 253 -25.34 -16.11 -13.47
CA SER A 253 -24.39 -16.93 -14.24
C SER A 253 -24.93 -17.29 -15.63
N SER A 254 -26.26 -17.44 -15.75
CA SER A 254 -26.97 -17.63 -17.00
C SER A 254 -28.35 -17.02 -16.82
N VAL A 255 -28.68 -15.98 -17.58
CA VAL A 255 -29.96 -15.25 -17.47
C VAL A 255 -31.11 -16.24 -17.64
N PRO A 256 -31.86 -16.57 -16.55
CA PRO A 256 -32.91 -17.56 -16.65
C PRO A 256 -34.15 -16.93 -17.28
N PRO A 257 -34.96 -17.69 -18.04
CA PRO A 257 -36.32 -17.30 -18.35
C PRO A 257 -37.07 -16.94 -17.07
N ILE A 258 -37.97 -15.95 -17.14
CA ILE A 258 -38.71 -15.45 -15.96
C ILE A 258 -39.40 -16.59 -15.20
N ALA A 259 -39.94 -17.57 -15.93
CA ALA A 259 -40.65 -18.72 -15.36
C ALA A 259 -39.74 -19.72 -14.60
N ASP A 260 -38.45 -19.75 -14.92
CA ASP A 260 -37.51 -20.75 -14.40
C ASP A 260 -36.72 -20.23 -13.19
N LEU A 261 -36.81 -18.93 -12.86
CA LEU A 261 -36.09 -18.35 -11.74
C LEU A 261 -36.63 -18.89 -10.41
N THR A 262 -35.75 -19.53 -9.65
CA THR A 262 -36.12 -20.18 -8.37
C THR A 262 -35.79 -19.32 -7.16
N THR A 263 -34.66 -18.62 -7.19
CA THR A 263 -34.10 -17.94 -6.02
C THR A 263 -33.45 -16.62 -6.40
N VAL A 264 -33.69 -15.59 -5.58
CA VAL A 264 -32.96 -14.32 -5.63
C VAL A 264 -32.17 -14.14 -4.34
N TYR A 265 -30.85 -14.06 -4.45
CA TYR A 265 -29.97 -13.72 -3.33
C TYR A 265 -29.85 -12.21 -3.22
N MET A 266 -30.19 -11.67 -2.05
CA MET A 266 -30.24 -10.23 -1.82
C MET A 266 -29.51 -9.89 -0.52
N PRO A 267 -28.53 -8.98 -0.54
CA PRO A 267 -27.87 -8.57 0.69
C PRO A 267 -28.84 -7.76 1.56
N ALA A 268 -28.69 -7.84 2.88
CA ALA A 268 -29.52 -7.07 3.82
C ALA A 268 -29.45 -5.54 3.59
N LEU A 269 -28.35 -5.08 2.99
CA LEU A 269 -28.11 -3.69 2.60
C LEU A 269 -28.85 -3.26 1.32
N ALA A 270 -29.40 -4.21 0.55
CA ALA A 270 -30.18 -3.87 -0.63
C ALA A 270 -31.51 -3.26 -0.23
N GLU A 271 -31.87 -2.19 -0.92
CA GLU A 271 -33.06 -1.42 -0.62
C GLU A 271 -34.36 -2.23 -0.78
N VAL A 272 -35.38 -1.84 -0.02
CA VAL A 272 -36.75 -2.39 -0.09
C VAL A 272 -37.29 -2.38 -1.53
N GLY A 273 -36.89 -1.41 -2.35
CA GLY A 273 -37.28 -1.31 -3.76
C GLY A 273 -36.89 -2.54 -4.59
N PHE A 274 -35.75 -3.17 -4.31
CA PHE A 274 -35.34 -4.41 -4.98
C PHE A 274 -36.20 -5.60 -4.56
N GLY A 275 -36.60 -5.69 -3.30
CA GLY A 275 -37.55 -6.70 -2.83
C GLY A 275 -38.88 -6.62 -3.58
N LEU A 276 -39.47 -5.43 -3.65
CA LEU A 276 -40.73 -5.19 -4.38
C LEU A 276 -40.59 -5.44 -5.88
N LEU A 277 -39.44 -5.08 -6.46
CA LEU A 277 -39.14 -5.35 -7.86
C LEU A 277 -39.10 -6.85 -8.13
N VAL A 278 -38.42 -7.60 -7.27
CA VAL A 278 -38.29 -9.06 -7.38
C VAL A 278 -39.65 -9.73 -7.26
N GLU A 279 -40.46 -9.37 -6.26
CA GLU A 279 -41.82 -9.91 -6.10
C GLU A 279 -42.71 -9.62 -7.32
N ARG A 280 -42.56 -8.44 -7.95
CA ARG A 280 -43.33 -8.06 -9.13
C ARG A 280 -42.93 -8.80 -10.39
N LEU A 281 -41.63 -8.98 -10.63
CA LEU A 281 -41.11 -9.59 -11.87
C LEU A 281 -41.02 -11.11 -11.78
N TRP A 282 -40.76 -11.65 -10.58
CA TRP A 282 -40.51 -13.06 -10.32
C TRP A 282 -41.27 -13.51 -9.07
N SER A 283 -42.59 -13.48 -9.14
CA SER A 283 -43.48 -13.79 -8.00
C SER A 283 -43.31 -15.20 -7.43
N SER A 284 -42.76 -16.15 -8.21
CA SER A 284 -42.47 -17.52 -7.77
C SER A 284 -41.09 -17.70 -7.14
N ALA A 285 -40.20 -16.71 -7.27
CA ALA A 285 -38.83 -16.83 -6.79
C ALA A 285 -38.75 -16.55 -5.28
N LYS A 286 -37.99 -17.38 -4.57
CA LYS A 286 -37.71 -17.17 -3.15
C LYS A 286 -36.62 -16.12 -2.98
N ILE A 287 -36.87 -15.11 -2.16
CA ILE A 287 -35.83 -14.16 -1.73
C ILE A 287 -35.04 -14.78 -0.56
N VAL A 288 -33.72 -14.87 -0.71
CA VAL A 288 -32.79 -15.33 0.33
C VAL A 288 -31.89 -14.17 0.72
N GLN A 289 -31.98 -13.77 1.99
CA GLN A 289 -31.12 -12.73 2.55
C GLN A 289 -29.70 -13.27 2.76
N VAL A 290 -28.71 -12.49 2.34
CA VAL A 290 -27.28 -12.77 2.53
C VAL A 290 -26.60 -11.56 3.19
N ALA A 291 -25.37 -11.73 3.67
CA ALA A 291 -24.70 -10.68 4.42
C ALA A 291 -24.17 -9.56 3.50
N THR A 292 -23.61 -9.92 2.33
CA THR A 292 -22.89 -8.98 1.47
C THR A 292 -23.20 -9.12 -0.02
N VAL A 293 -22.87 -8.09 -0.79
CA VAL A 293 -23.03 -8.07 -2.26
C VAL A 293 -22.20 -9.14 -2.95
N ASP A 294 -20.99 -9.42 -2.46
CA ASP A 294 -20.12 -10.44 -3.02
C ASP A 294 -20.58 -11.86 -2.67
N GLU A 295 -21.22 -12.05 -1.51
CA GLU A 295 -21.88 -13.32 -1.17
C GLU A 295 -23.08 -13.58 -2.10
N ALA A 296 -23.92 -12.56 -2.35
CA ALA A 296 -25.05 -12.67 -3.28
C ALA A 296 -24.59 -13.12 -4.67
N ALA A 297 -23.57 -12.46 -5.21
CA ALA A 297 -22.99 -12.79 -6.51
C ALA A 297 -22.39 -14.21 -6.52
N ARG A 298 -21.68 -14.61 -5.46
CA ARG A 298 -21.10 -15.97 -5.35
C ARG A 298 -22.17 -17.04 -5.31
N CYS A 299 -23.28 -16.81 -4.62
CA CYS A 299 -24.42 -17.73 -4.61
C CYS A 299 -25.03 -17.87 -6.01
N ALA A 300 -25.23 -16.76 -6.73
CA ALA A 300 -25.75 -16.80 -8.10
C ALA A 300 -24.79 -17.43 -9.12
N GLN A 301 -23.48 -17.37 -8.87
CA GLN A 301 -22.48 -18.05 -9.68
C GLN A 301 -22.58 -19.58 -9.55
N ARG A 302 -22.85 -20.08 -8.34
CA ARG A 302 -22.81 -21.52 -8.00
C ARG A 302 -24.11 -22.25 -8.28
N HIS A 303 -25.24 -21.54 -8.24
CA HIS A 303 -26.55 -22.16 -8.33
C HIS A 303 -27.24 -21.79 -9.66
N PRO A 304 -27.65 -22.77 -10.48
CA PRO A 304 -28.39 -22.50 -11.71
C PRO A 304 -29.77 -21.91 -11.40
N ASN A 305 -30.35 -21.18 -12.36
CA ASN A 305 -31.68 -20.59 -12.23
C ASN A 305 -31.83 -19.66 -11.02
N THR A 306 -30.78 -18.90 -10.72
CA THR A 306 -30.76 -17.94 -9.62
C THR A 306 -30.31 -16.56 -10.11
N LEU A 307 -30.65 -15.54 -9.31
CA LEU A 307 -30.33 -14.14 -9.56
C LEU A 307 -29.69 -13.55 -8.29
N ALA A 308 -28.77 -12.61 -8.46
CA ALA A 308 -28.21 -11.83 -7.37
C ALA A 308 -28.59 -10.36 -7.51
N VAL A 309 -29.03 -9.74 -6.41
CA VAL A 309 -28.93 -8.29 -6.23
C VAL A 309 -27.52 -8.01 -5.71
N THR A 310 -26.68 -7.37 -6.52
CA THR A 310 -25.24 -7.20 -6.21
C THR A 310 -24.71 -5.90 -6.82
N THR A 311 -23.39 -5.68 -6.86
CA THR A 311 -22.77 -4.55 -7.56
C THR A 311 -22.16 -5.00 -8.89
N ALA A 312 -21.98 -4.07 -9.83
CA ALA A 312 -21.31 -4.35 -11.09
C ALA A 312 -19.88 -4.90 -10.89
N SER A 313 -19.15 -4.36 -9.90
CA SER A 313 -17.81 -4.84 -9.53
C SER A 313 -17.81 -6.30 -9.07
N ALA A 314 -18.76 -6.69 -8.20
CA ALA A 314 -18.86 -8.06 -7.70
C ALA A 314 -19.31 -9.04 -8.80
N ALA A 315 -20.26 -8.64 -9.64
CA ALA A 315 -20.71 -9.43 -10.79
C ALA A 315 -19.55 -9.68 -11.78
N SER A 316 -18.81 -8.63 -12.13
CA SER A 316 -17.66 -8.73 -13.05
C SER A 316 -16.53 -9.59 -12.48
N ALA A 317 -16.24 -9.48 -11.17
CA ALA A 317 -15.20 -10.29 -10.52
C ALA A 317 -15.49 -11.79 -10.55
N LEU A 318 -16.78 -12.17 -10.66
CA LEU A 318 -17.24 -13.55 -10.72
C LEU A 318 -17.72 -13.97 -12.12
N GLY A 319 -17.54 -13.12 -13.14
CA GLY A 319 -17.94 -13.40 -14.52
C GLY A 319 -19.44 -13.59 -14.72
N LEU A 320 -20.28 -12.93 -13.91
CA LEU A 320 -21.74 -12.97 -14.08
C LEU A 320 -22.21 -12.00 -15.17
N HIS A 321 -23.33 -12.34 -15.80
CA HIS A 321 -24.01 -11.48 -16.75
C HIS A 321 -24.97 -10.54 -16.02
N LEU A 322 -24.92 -9.25 -16.36
CA LEU A 322 -25.89 -8.27 -15.90
C LEU A 322 -27.24 -8.54 -16.55
N VAL A 323 -28.31 -8.47 -15.76
CA VAL A 323 -29.69 -8.70 -16.19
C VAL A 323 -30.41 -7.36 -16.26
N GLU A 324 -30.74 -6.94 -17.47
CA GLU A 324 -31.55 -5.74 -17.69
C GLU A 324 -33.04 -6.07 -17.53
N THR A 325 -33.76 -5.22 -16.79
CA THR A 325 -35.22 -5.28 -16.69
C THR A 325 -35.83 -3.93 -17.09
N PRO A 326 -37.07 -3.90 -17.62
CA PRO A 326 -37.75 -2.64 -17.95
C PRO A 326 -37.83 -1.68 -16.75
N ALA A 327 -37.88 -2.23 -15.53
CA ALA A 327 -37.92 -1.49 -14.30
C ALA A 327 -36.56 -0.92 -13.88
N THR A 328 -35.45 -1.63 -14.07
CA THR A 328 -34.10 -1.06 -13.83
C THR A 328 -33.80 0.11 -14.77
N SER A 329 -34.40 0.14 -15.96
CA SER A 329 -34.33 1.26 -16.90
C SER A 329 -35.36 2.38 -16.67
N ALA A 330 -36.42 2.14 -15.88
CA ALA A 330 -37.52 3.09 -15.64
C ALA A 330 -37.52 3.75 -14.25
N ILE A 331 -36.53 3.43 -13.40
CA ILE A 331 -36.29 4.16 -12.15
C ILE A 331 -35.72 5.55 -12.51
N ASN A 332 -36.60 6.47 -12.95
CA ASN A 332 -36.31 7.87 -13.24
C ASN A 332 -36.05 8.72 -11.98
N ARG A 333 -35.80 8.07 -10.85
CA ARG A 333 -35.41 8.70 -9.59
C ARG A 333 -34.42 7.74 -8.95
N PRO A 334 -33.11 8.02 -8.94
CA PRO A 334 -32.20 7.16 -8.20
C PRO A 334 -32.74 7.11 -6.76
N PRO A 335 -33.09 5.93 -6.23
CA PRO A 335 -33.33 5.83 -4.80
C PRO A 335 -32.06 6.28 -4.08
N PRO A 336 -32.14 6.74 -2.82
CA PRO A 336 -30.97 7.23 -2.12
C PRO A 336 -29.92 6.11 -2.05
N ALA A 337 -28.90 6.20 -2.90
CA ALA A 337 -27.87 5.20 -3.02
C ALA A 337 -27.27 4.97 -1.63
N LEU A 338 -27.17 3.69 -1.23
CA LEU A 338 -26.46 3.31 -0.03
C LEU A 338 -25.04 3.88 -0.12
N SER A 339 -24.74 4.93 0.62
CA SER A 339 -23.41 5.53 0.66
C SER A 339 -22.67 4.98 1.86
N VAL A 340 -21.54 4.32 1.61
CA VAL A 340 -20.65 3.82 2.66
C VAL A 340 -19.41 4.69 2.67
N ARG A 341 -19.13 5.31 3.81
CA ARG A 341 -17.91 6.07 4.06
C ARG A 341 -16.84 5.13 4.59
N PHE A 342 -15.72 5.12 3.89
CA PHE A 342 -14.53 4.36 4.22
C PHE A 342 -13.46 5.29 4.76
N LEU A 343 -12.75 4.82 5.79
CA LEU A 343 -11.55 5.45 6.29
C LEU A 343 -10.32 4.71 5.77
N ILE A 344 -9.31 5.49 5.41
CA ILE A 344 -7.97 5.00 5.08
C ILE A 344 -7.14 5.12 6.35
N VAL A 345 -6.77 3.99 6.94
CA VAL A 345 -5.97 3.96 8.18
C VAL A 345 -4.51 3.65 7.87
N GLY A 346 -3.60 4.26 8.62
CA GLY A 346 -2.16 4.10 8.47
C GLY A 346 -1.41 4.49 9.73
N ARG A 347 -0.07 4.41 9.70
CA ARG A 347 0.77 4.71 10.88
C ARG A 347 1.14 6.17 11.05
N ALA A 348 0.86 7.00 10.05
CA ALA A 348 1.21 8.42 10.04
C ALA A 348 0.11 9.23 9.37
N THR A 349 -0.06 10.47 9.79
CA THR A 349 -0.96 11.45 9.16
C THR A 349 -0.25 12.23 8.07
N GLY A 350 -1.03 12.82 7.17
CA GLY A 350 -0.52 13.74 6.16
C GLY A 350 -0.07 15.09 6.74
N VAL A 351 0.37 15.97 5.86
CA VAL A 351 0.59 17.40 6.14
C VAL A 351 -0.72 18.18 5.89
N PRO A 352 -0.89 19.38 6.46
CA PRO A 352 -2.06 20.21 6.20
C PRO A 352 -2.26 20.48 4.71
N THR A 353 -3.50 20.38 4.25
CA THR A 353 -3.94 20.71 2.89
C THR A 353 -4.79 21.98 2.84
N GLY A 354 -5.19 22.51 3.99
CA GLY A 354 -6.00 23.73 4.12
C GLY A 354 -7.52 23.48 4.01
N LYS A 355 -7.92 22.27 3.64
CA LYS A 355 -9.31 21.79 3.70
C LYS A 355 -9.32 20.41 4.35
N ASP A 356 -8.91 20.39 5.61
CA ASP A 356 -8.76 19.17 6.38
C ASP A 356 -9.87 19.02 7.41
N LYS A 357 -10.03 17.80 7.87
CA LYS A 357 -10.77 17.46 9.09
C LYS A 357 -9.87 16.70 10.03
N SER A 358 -10.18 16.76 11.32
CA SER A 358 -9.49 16.03 12.37
C SER A 358 -10.48 15.20 13.18
N CYS A 359 -10.07 13.98 13.55
CA CYS A 359 -10.88 13.08 14.38
C CYS A 359 -10.22 12.89 15.74
N LEU A 360 -11.04 12.87 16.79
CA LEU A 360 -10.63 12.79 18.19
C LEU A 360 -11.47 11.77 18.93
N CYS A 361 -10.88 11.16 19.97
CA CYS A 361 -11.60 10.44 21.01
C CYS A 361 -11.42 11.21 22.32
N LEU A 362 -12.51 11.68 22.90
CA LEU A 362 -12.53 12.40 24.17
C LEU A 362 -13.10 11.49 25.25
N ASN A 363 -12.45 11.40 26.41
CA ASN A 363 -13.06 10.86 27.62
C ASN A 363 -13.33 12.01 28.57
N VAL A 364 -14.60 12.30 28.84
CA VAL A 364 -14.99 13.41 29.72
C VAL A 364 -15.24 12.93 31.14
N LYS A 365 -15.14 13.84 32.11
CA LYS A 365 -15.49 13.54 33.50
C LYS A 365 -17.00 13.29 33.61
N HIS A 366 -17.38 12.31 34.43
CA HIS A 366 -18.79 12.07 34.74
C HIS A 366 -19.30 13.05 35.81
N GLU A 367 -19.50 14.30 35.41
CA GLU A 367 -20.02 15.36 36.27
C GLU A 367 -20.95 16.29 35.50
N VAL A 368 -21.74 17.08 36.22
CA VAL A 368 -22.67 18.05 35.62
C VAL A 368 -21.86 19.02 34.74
N GLY A 369 -22.21 19.09 33.46
CA GLY A 369 -21.53 19.95 32.50
C GLY A 369 -20.22 19.41 31.94
N GLY A 370 -19.78 18.18 32.27
CA GLY A 370 -18.50 17.63 31.81
C GLY A 370 -18.33 17.64 30.28
N LEU A 371 -19.34 17.20 29.52
CA LEU A 371 -19.34 17.29 28.06
C LEU A 371 -19.42 18.75 27.58
N LEU A 372 -20.29 19.56 28.17
CA LEU A 372 -20.46 20.97 27.79
C LEU A 372 -19.13 21.74 27.90
N SER A 373 -18.35 21.51 28.96
CA SER A 373 -17.03 22.12 29.14
C SER A 373 -16.08 21.76 27.99
N ALA A 374 -16.10 20.52 27.50
CA ALA A 374 -15.30 20.13 26.34
C ALA A 374 -15.79 20.81 25.04
N LEU A 375 -17.11 20.88 24.82
CA LEU A 375 -17.69 21.55 23.65
C LEU A 375 -17.42 23.06 23.65
N GLN A 376 -17.37 23.69 24.82
CA GLN A 376 -17.06 25.10 24.99
C GLN A 376 -15.63 25.41 24.51
N VAL A 377 -14.67 24.49 24.70
CA VAL A 377 -13.29 24.66 24.19
C VAL A 377 -13.26 24.82 22.67
N PHE A 378 -14.00 23.97 21.93
CA PHE A 378 -14.08 24.09 20.47
C PHE A 378 -14.67 25.43 20.05
N LYS A 379 -15.76 25.86 20.71
CA LYS A 379 -16.39 27.15 20.46
C LYS A 379 -15.44 28.33 20.70
N ASP A 380 -14.76 28.34 21.84
CA ASP A 380 -13.87 29.45 22.24
C ASP A 380 -12.66 29.60 21.31
N HIS A 381 -12.21 28.50 20.69
CA HIS A 381 -11.13 28.49 19.71
C HIS A 381 -11.63 28.57 18.25
N GLY A 382 -12.93 28.73 18.02
CA GLY A 382 -13.50 28.83 16.66
C GLY A 382 -13.37 27.56 15.83
N VAL A 383 -13.33 26.38 16.47
CA VAL A 383 -13.25 25.07 15.81
C VAL A 383 -14.67 24.53 15.58
N ASN A 384 -15.05 24.34 14.31
CA ASN A 384 -16.34 23.76 13.97
C ASN A 384 -16.33 22.23 14.15
N MET A 385 -17.44 21.67 14.64
CA MET A 385 -17.61 20.22 14.78
C MET A 385 -18.55 19.69 13.69
N THR A 386 -18.21 18.56 13.10
CA THR A 386 -19.00 17.90 12.04
C THR A 386 -19.60 16.57 12.49
N CYS A 387 -19.06 15.94 13.53
CA CYS A 387 -19.61 14.72 14.12
C CYS A 387 -19.35 14.70 15.64
N LEU A 388 -20.34 14.22 16.40
CA LEU A 388 -20.22 13.94 17.83
C LEU A 388 -21.01 12.67 18.14
N GLU A 389 -20.31 11.61 18.51
CA GLU A 389 -20.92 10.31 18.78
C GLU A 389 -20.45 9.73 20.11
N SER A 390 -21.39 9.19 20.91
CA SER A 390 -21.07 8.50 22.16
C SER A 390 -20.45 7.12 21.90
N LEU A 391 -19.37 6.82 22.61
CA LEU A 391 -18.69 5.53 22.59
C LEU A 391 -19.29 4.61 23.65
N GLN A 392 -19.86 3.48 23.21
CA GLN A 392 -20.27 2.43 24.15
C GLN A 392 -19.05 1.56 24.49
N ARG A 393 -18.50 1.72 25.69
CA ARG A 393 -17.43 0.85 26.21
C ARG A 393 -17.98 -0.14 27.24
N SER A 394 -17.45 -1.36 27.21
CA SER A 394 -17.78 -2.41 28.17
C SER A 394 -17.10 -2.13 29.51
N ALA A 395 -17.92 -1.89 30.53
CA ALA A 395 -17.64 -2.07 31.96
C ALA A 395 -16.73 -1.08 32.73
N THR A 396 -16.20 0.00 32.15
CA THR A 396 -15.56 1.09 32.93
C THR A 396 -16.31 2.41 32.76
N SER A 397 -16.28 3.24 33.81
CA SER A 397 -16.95 4.54 34.01
C SER A 397 -16.55 5.66 33.04
N ASP A 398 -16.12 5.32 31.83
CA ASP A 398 -15.52 6.24 30.87
C ASP A 398 -16.59 6.77 29.91
N PHE A 399 -16.87 8.08 30.00
CA PHE A 399 -17.77 8.77 29.08
C PHE A 399 -17.00 9.19 27.84
N GLY A 400 -16.82 8.24 26.93
CA GLY A 400 -16.09 8.40 25.69
C GLY A 400 -16.94 9.01 24.56
N PHE A 401 -16.35 9.89 23.77
CA PHE A 401 -16.96 10.50 22.59
C PHE A 401 -15.99 10.47 21.41
N TYR A 402 -16.47 10.03 20.25
CA TYR A 402 -15.82 10.26 18.97
C TYR A 402 -16.26 11.62 18.44
N VAL A 403 -15.30 12.44 18.03
CA VAL A 403 -15.55 13.80 17.55
C VAL A 403 -14.83 14.02 16.23
N GLU A 404 -15.52 14.60 15.26
CA GLU A 404 -14.91 15.15 14.05
C GLU A 404 -15.00 16.67 14.06
N VAL A 405 -13.90 17.32 13.70
CA VAL A 405 -13.79 18.77 13.63
C VAL A 405 -13.18 19.22 12.31
N ASP A 406 -13.53 20.42 11.88
CA ASP A 406 -12.89 21.06 10.73
C ASP A 406 -11.51 21.60 11.13
N GLY A 407 -10.55 21.47 10.21
CA GLY A 407 -9.17 21.90 10.39
C GLY A 407 -8.20 20.74 10.64
N HIS A 408 -6.91 21.02 10.40
CA HIS A 408 -5.80 20.11 10.65
C HIS A 408 -5.25 20.29 12.08
N ARG A 409 -4.71 19.24 12.69
CA ARG A 409 -4.09 19.30 14.03
C ARG A 409 -2.97 20.34 14.19
N ASP A 410 -2.35 20.72 13.08
CA ASP A 410 -1.23 21.66 13.03
C ASP A 410 -1.71 23.09 12.72
N ASP A 411 -3.01 23.30 12.50
CA ASP A 411 -3.61 24.63 12.41
C ASP A 411 -3.64 25.24 13.80
N GLY A 412 -3.15 26.47 13.95
CA GLY A 412 -2.95 27.08 15.29
C GLY A 412 -4.19 27.09 16.19
N HIS A 413 -5.38 27.29 15.61
CA HIS A 413 -6.66 27.27 16.35
C HIS A 413 -7.06 25.86 16.82
N VAL A 414 -6.84 24.83 15.99
CA VAL A 414 -7.07 23.42 16.35
C VAL A 414 -6.03 22.95 17.37
N THR A 415 -4.75 23.27 17.18
CA THR A 415 -3.69 22.93 18.13
C THR A 415 -3.99 23.51 19.52
N ALA A 416 -4.36 24.79 19.59
CA ALA A 416 -4.74 25.44 20.85
C ALA A 416 -5.97 24.78 21.50
N ALA A 417 -6.98 24.42 20.71
CA ALA A 417 -8.15 23.70 21.23
C ALA A 417 -7.77 22.33 21.80
N LEU A 418 -6.89 21.57 21.12
CA LEU A 418 -6.41 20.27 21.61
C LEU A 418 -5.64 20.38 22.92
N GLU A 419 -4.82 21.43 23.08
CA GLU A 419 -4.12 21.71 24.33
C GLU A 419 -5.08 22.06 25.46
N ALA A 420 -6.07 22.91 25.21
CA ALA A 420 -7.08 23.28 26.19
C ALA A 420 -7.96 22.09 26.61
N LEU A 421 -8.34 21.21 25.67
CA LEU A 421 -9.13 20.01 25.97
C LEU A 421 -8.43 19.05 26.95
N ARG A 422 -7.09 18.98 26.94
CA ARG A 422 -6.34 18.15 27.90
C ARG A 422 -6.51 18.61 29.35
N ALA A 423 -6.82 19.88 29.60
CA ALA A 423 -7.09 20.39 30.93
C ALA A 423 -8.53 20.13 31.40
N THR A 424 -9.47 20.07 30.44
CA THR A 424 -10.92 19.98 30.72
C THR A 424 -11.44 18.55 30.75
N THR A 425 -10.80 17.63 30.04
CA THR A 425 -11.22 16.23 29.89
C THR A 425 -10.30 15.28 30.67
N GLN A 426 -10.70 14.01 30.83
CA GLN A 426 -9.85 12.99 31.45
C GLN A 426 -8.78 12.49 30.48
N ASP A 427 -9.13 12.34 29.20
CA ASP A 427 -8.21 11.91 28.15
C ASP A 427 -8.66 12.47 26.79
N VAL A 428 -7.69 12.81 25.95
CA VAL A 428 -7.90 13.25 24.56
C VAL A 428 -6.92 12.50 23.69
N ARG A 429 -7.46 11.63 22.84
CA ARG A 429 -6.68 10.92 21.84
C ARG A 429 -6.96 11.49 20.45
N PHE A 430 -5.90 11.93 19.80
CA PHE A 430 -5.93 12.31 18.41
C PHE A 430 -5.93 11.07 17.51
N LEU A 431 -6.91 10.97 16.59
CA LEU A 431 -7.10 9.82 15.71
C LEU A 431 -6.64 10.10 14.27
N GLY A 432 -6.43 11.35 13.86
CA GLY A 432 -5.91 11.65 12.53
C GLY A 432 -6.38 13.00 12.02
N SER A 433 -5.62 13.59 11.11
CA SER A 433 -5.99 14.77 10.33
C SER A 433 -5.75 14.46 8.86
N PHE A 434 -6.73 14.79 8.03
CA PHE A 434 -6.74 14.37 6.64
C PHE A 434 -7.65 15.27 5.78
N PRO A 435 -7.44 15.29 4.45
CA PRO A 435 -8.23 16.12 3.55
C PRO A 435 -9.70 15.72 3.56
N ILE A 436 -10.59 16.71 3.54
CA ILE A 436 -12.03 16.50 3.38
C ILE A 436 -12.29 15.94 1.99
N HIS A 437 -13.04 14.84 1.90
CA HIS A 437 -13.49 14.35 0.61
C HIS A 437 -14.64 15.23 0.10
N HIS A 438 -14.47 15.87 -1.06
CA HIS A 438 -15.55 16.59 -1.72
C HIS A 438 -16.58 15.56 -2.21
N ARG A 439 -17.77 15.56 -1.59
CA ARG A 439 -18.97 14.94 -2.19
C ARG A 439 -19.27 15.71 -3.48
N PRO A 440 -19.32 15.06 -4.65
CA PRO A 440 -19.62 15.73 -5.91
C PRO A 440 -20.99 16.42 -5.92
#